data_AF-V4PKY0-F1
#
_entry.id   AF-V4PKY0-F1
#
_cell.length_a   1.000
_cell.length_b   1.000
_cell.length_c   1.000
_cell.angle_alpha   90.00
_cell.angle_beta   90.00
_cell.angle_gamma   90.00
#
_symmetry.space_group_name_H-M   'P 1'
#
loop_
_entity.id
_entity.type
_entity.pdbx_description
1 polymer ?
#
loop_
_entity_poly.entity_id
_entity_poly.type
_entity_poly.pdbx_seq_one_letter_code
_entity_poly.pdbx_strand_id
1 'polypeptide(L)'
;MQRRAFLTALPAMAFSQPALARPVKRDTFIEAAREQTQHAVTYDSAYTRIAYPMGDVAANKGVCSDVAIRAYRAIGIDLQQKVHEDMAAHFALYPKNWGLKRPDSNIDHRRVPNLEVFFKRFGTSLPTTRHASDYAPGDLVTYRLMGNLPHIAIVSDQYALLDRSRPLIIQNIGWGPKQEDSLFIMGAEISGHFRYGL
;
A
#
# COMPACT_ATOMS: atom_id res chain seq x y z
N MET A 1 73.80 25.78 11.26
CA MET A 1 72.86 25.81 10.12
C MET A 1 72.43 24.38 9.84
N GLN A 2 71.20 23.96 10.19
CA GLN A 2 70.43 22.91 9.50
C GLN A 2 68.94 23.06 9.88
N ARG A 3 68.10 23.03 8.86
CA ARG A 3 66.72 23.55 8.82
C ARG A 3 65.74 22.54 9.42
N ARG A 4 64.88 22.98 10.35
CA ARG A 4 63.71 22.22 10.79
C ARG A 4 62.63 22.33 9.71
N ALA A 5 62.28 21.20 9.08
CA ALA A 5 61.15 21.11 8.17
C ALA A 5 59.86 20.92 9.00
N PHE A 6 58.95 21.89 8.92
CA PHE A 6 57.59 21.75 9.44
C PHE A 6 56.72 21.07 8.38
N LEU A 7 56.28 19.85 8.67
CA LEU A 7 55.23 19.15 7.92
C LEU A 7 53.88 19.69 8.39
N THR A 8 53.26 20.55 7.59
CA THR A 8 51.86 20.97 7.78
C THR A 8 50.95 19.86 7.25
N ALA A 9 50.30 19.12 8.15
CA ALA A 9 49.24 18.19 7.79
C ALA A 9 47.96 18.98 7.46
N LEU A 10 47.49 18.88 6.21
CA LEU A 10 46.19 19.38 5.80
C LEU A 10 45.08 18.47 6.36
N PRO A 11 44.02 19.00 6.98
CA PRO A 11 42.91 18.19 7.45
C PRO A 11 42.09 17.70 6.24
N ALA A 12 41.94 16.39 6.09
CA ALA A 12 41.05 15.80 5.11
C ALA A 12 39.59 16.10 5.53
N MET A 13 38.92 17.00 4.82
CA MET A 13 37.47 17.17 4.96
C MET A 13 36.78 15.94 4.38
N ALA A 14 36.23 15.09 5.24
CA ALA A 14 35.33 14.02 4.84
C ALA A 14 33.99 14.64 4.43
N PHE A 15 33.72 14.70 3.13
CA PHE A 15 32.39 14.99 2.62
C PHE A 15 31.50 13.77 2.91
N SER A 16 30.66 13.88 3.94
CA SER A 16 29.55 12.95 4.15
C SER A 16 28.54 13.14 3.02
N GLN A 17 28.54 12.23 2.05
CA GLN A 17 27.45 12.17 1.07
C GLN A 17 26.14 11.82 1.81
N PRO A 18 25.02 12.49 1.52
CA PRO A 18 23.74 12.07 2.05
C PRO A 18 23.39 10.70 1.44
N ALA A 19 23.20 9.70 2.29
CA ALA A 19 22.69 8.41 1.85
C ALA A 19 21.29 8.63 1.23
N LEU A 20 21.14 8.31 -0.06
CA LEU A 20 19.84 8.21 -0.73
C LEU A 20 19.05 7.02 -0.18
N ALA A 21 18.56 7.12 1.05
CA ALA A 21 17.86 6.04 1.77
C ALA A 21 16.35 5.96 1.45
N ARG A 22 15.95 6.06 0.17
CA ARG A 22 14.54 6.02 -0.27
C ARG A 22 14.12 4.96 -1.30
N PRO A 23 14.98 4.18 -1.99
CA PRO A 23 14.52 3.10 -2.87
C PRO A 23 14.00 1.87 -2.10
N VAL A 24 14.67 1.48 -1.01
CA VAL A 24 14.48 0.17 -0.36
C VAL A 24 13.04 -0.06 0.10
N LYS A 25 12.41 0.94 0.74
CA LYS A 25 11.08 0.75 1.35
C LYS A 25 9.98 0.53 0.30
N ARG A 26 10.01 1.30 -0.79
CA ARG A 26 9.06 1.13 -1.91
C ARG A 26 9.24 -0.23 -2.56
N ASP A 27 10.49 -0.61 -2.81
CA ASP A 27 10.80 -1.88 -3.47
C ASP A 27 10.37 -3.07 -2.60
N THR A 28 10.70 -3.06 -1.30
CA THR A 28 10.23 -4.09 -0.35
C THR A 28 8.70 -4.16 -0.27
N PHE A 29 7.99 -3.04 -0.33
CA PHE A 29 6.53 -3.02 -0.33
C PHE A 29 5.96 -3.71 -1.58
N ILE A 30 6.47 -3.37 -2.76
CA ILE A 30 6.01 -3.95 -4.04
C ILE A 30 6.41 -5.42 -4.13
N GLU A 31 7.61 -5.78 -3.71
CA GLU A 31 8.08 -7.17 -3.65
C GLU A 31 7.20 -8.02 -2.73
N ALA A 32 6.84 -7.51 -1.55
CA ALA A 32 5.94 -8.20 -0.63
C ALA A 32 4.49 -8.31 -1.16
N ALA A 33 4.03 -7.34 -1.95
CA ALA A 33 2.75 -7.46 -2.65
C ALA A 33 2.81 -8.54 -3.74
N ARG A 34 3.91 -8.57 -4.51
CA ARG A 34 4.13 -9.52 -5.61
C ARG A 34 4.35 -10.94 -5.12
N GLU A 35 5.06 -11.12 -4.01
CA GLU A 35 5.31 -12.44 -3.40
C GLU A 35 3.99 -13.16 -3.12
N GLN A 36 2.96 -12.41 -2.73
CA GLN A 36 1.63 -12.98 -2.47
C GLN A 36 0.97 -13.61 -3.70
N THR A 37 1.39 -13.26 -4.93
CA THR A 37 0.89 -13.90 -6.16
C THR A 37 1.41 -15.33 -6.35
N GLN A 38 2.36 -15.76 -5.51
CA GLN A 38 2.91 -17.13 -5.53
C GLN A 38 2.13 -18.08 -4.60
N HIS A 39 1.19 -17.57 -3.80
CA HIS A 39 0.44 -18.35 -2.83
C HIS A 39 -0.96 -18.72 -3.31
N ALA A 40 -1.40 -19.93 -2.98
CA ALA A 40 -2.77 -20.36 -3.19
C ALA A 40 -3.68 -19.75 -2.10
N VAL A 41 -4.40 -18.69 -2.46
CA VAL A 41 -5.31 -17.97 -1.56
C VAL A 41 -6.75 -18.09 -2.06
N THR A 42 -7.63 -18.58 -1.20
CA THR A 42 -9.09 -18.56 -1.40
C THR A 42 -9.64 -17.18 -1.07
N TYR A 43 -10.46 -16.62 -1.95
CA TYR A 43 -11.13 -15.36 -1.67
C TYR A 43 -12.17 -15.55 -0.56
N ASP A 44 -11.98 -14.87 0.57
CA ASP A 44 -12.84 -15.00 1.75
C ASP A 44 -13.11 -13.64 2.41
N SER A 45 -14.31 -13.10 2.14
CA SER A 45 -14.79 -11.85 2.72
C SER A 45 -15.54 -12.04 4.05
N ALA A 46 -15.57 -13.25 4.60
CA ALA A 46 -16.26 -13.51 5.85
C ALA A 46 -15.59 -12.79 7.02
N TYR A 47 -16.42 -12.34 7.97
CA TYR A 47 -15.94 -11.80 9.21
C TYR A 47 -15.16 -12.87 9.99
N THR A 48 -13.97 -12.52 10.46
CA THR A 48 -13.09 -13.41 11.21
C THR A 48 -12.54 -12.63 12.40
N ARG A 49 -12.61 -13.22 13.60
CA ARG A 49 -11.94 -12.66 14.78
C ARG A 49 -10.44 -12.94 14.67
N ILE A 50 -9.63 -11.91 14.87
CA ILE A 50 -8.18 -11.95 14.72
C ILE A 50 -7.51 -11.27 15.92
N ALA A 51 -6.21 -11.49 16.08
CA ALA A 51 -5.44 -10.81 17.12
C ALA A 51 -5.40 -9.29 16.87
N TYR A 52 -5.03 -8.52 17.90
CA TYR A 52 -4.77 -7.09 17.78
C TYR A 52 -3.64 -6.67 18.73
N PRO A 53 -2.64 -5.90 18.26
CA PRO A 53 -2.37 -5.54 16.87
C PRO A 53 -1.83 -6.73 16.05
N MET A 54 -1.49 -6.51 14.77
CA MET A 54 -0.84 -7.51 13.89
C MET A 54 -1.63 -8.81 13.65
N GLY A 55 -2.94 -8.82 13.87
CA GLY A 55 -3.80 -9.94 13.50
C GLY A 55 -3.95 -10.09 11.99
N ASP A 56 -4.03 -11.32 11.52
CA ASP A 56 -4.31 -11.65 10.12
C ASP A 56 -5.35 -12.78 10.07
N VAL A 57 -6.01 -12.91 8.94
CA VAL A 57 -6.75 -14.13 8.61
C VAL A 57 -5.77 -15.26 8.29
N ALA A 58 -6.29 -16.48 8.14
CA ALA A 58 -5.45 -17.61 7.72
C ALA A 58 -4.69 -17.30 6.42
N ALA A 59 -3.44 -17.77 6.31
CA ALA A 59 -2.56 -17.43 5.19
C ALA A 59 -3.14 -17.80 3.81
N ASN A 60 -3.94 -18.88 3.75
CA ASN A 60 -4.63 -19.33 2.54
C ASN A 60 -5.97 -18.61 2.27
N LYS A 61 -6.28 -17.54 3.01
CA LYS A 61 -7.48 -16.72 2.86
C LYS A 61 -7.12 -15.26 2.68
N GLY A 62 -7.95 -14.54 1.93
CA GLY A 62 -7.84 -13.09 1.87
C GLY A 62 -8.71 -12.45 0.79
N VAL A 63 -8.82 -11.12 0.86
CA VAL A 63 -9.47 -10.26 -0.12
C VAL A 63 -8.46 -9.22 -0.65
N CYS A 64 -8.94 -8.23 -1.41
CA CYS A 64 -8.11 -7.18 -2.00
C CYS A 64 -7.33 -6.36 -0.96
N SER A 65 -7.95 -5.99 0.16
CA SER A 65 -7.30 -5.23 1.23
C SER A 65 -6.19 -6.02 1.92
N ASP A 66 -6.32 -7.35 2.05
CA ASP A 66 -5.31 -8.19 2.70
C ASP A 66 -3.97 -8.18 1.95
N VAL A 67 -4.01 -8.02 0.61
CA VAL A 67 -2.80 -7.83 -0.21
C VAL A 67 -2.04 -6.57 0.24
N ALA A 68 -2.75 -5.46 0.39
CA ALA A 68 -2.16 -4.20 0.85
C ALA A 68 -1.70 -4.28 2.31
N ILE A 69 -2.49 -4.88 3.19
CA ILE A 69 -2.17 -5.04 4.62
C ILE A 69 -0.85 -5.80 4.78
N ARG A 70 -0.71 -6.95 4.11
CA ARG A 70 0.50 -7.78 4.19
C ARG A 70 1.71 -7.10 3.56
N ALA A 71 1.53 -6.39 2.45
CA ALA A 71 2.59 -5.58 1.83
C ALA A 71 3.09 -4.48 2.78
N TYR A 72 2.18 -3.78 3.46
CA TYR A 72 2.54 -2.75 4.44
C TYR A 72 3.27 -3.32 5.66
N ARG A 73 2.93 -4.53 6.10
CA ARG A 73 3.62 -5.20 7.21
C ARG A 73 5.09 -5.50 6.90
N ALA A 74 5.41 -5.85 5.64
CA ALA A 74 6.80 -6.06 5.21
C ALA A 74 7.68 -4.80 5.38
N ILE A 75 7.07 -3.62 5.42
CA ILE A 75 7.76 -2.33 5.63
C ILE A 75 7.50 -1.73 7.03
N GLY A 76 7.02 -2.55 7.97
CA GLY A 76 6.82 -2.17 9.37
C GLY A 76 5.57 -1.32 9.65
N ILE A 77 4.59 -1.33 8.75
CA ILE A 77 3.32 -0.60 8.91
C ILE A 77 2.18 -1.58 9.16
N ASP A 78 1.55 -1.52 10.33
CA ASP A 78 0.32 -2.27 10.60
C ASP A 78 -0.93 -1.42 10.32
N LEU A 79 -1.58 -1.65 9.18
CA LEU A 79 -2.83 -0.97 8.87
C LEU A 79 -3.96 -1.35 9.84
N GLN A 80 -3.93 -2.55 10.45
CA GLN A 80 -4.92 -2.93 11.46
C GLN A 80 -4.90 -1.94 12.63
N GLN A 81 -3.72 -1.75 13.23
CA GLN A 81 -3.53 -0.80 14.32
C GLN A 81 -3.86 0.63 13.87
N LYS A 82 -3.23 1.12 12.81
CA LYS A 82 -3.31 2.54 12.44
C LYS A 82 -4.73 2.98 12.06
N VAL A 83 -5.45 2.17 11.30
CA VAL A 83 -6.84 2.48 10.93
C VAL A 83 -7.74 2.40 12.16
N HIS A 84 -7.59 1.37 12.98
CA HIS A 84 -8.42 1.19 14.16
C HIS A 84 -8.25 2.34 15.18
N GLU A 85 -7.01 2.76 15.44
CA GLU A 85 -6.73 3.85 16.38
C GLU A 85 -7.29 5.19 15.89
N ASP A 86 -7.15 5.52 14.59
CA ASP A 86 -7.77 6.73 14.06
C ASP A 86 -9.30 6.65 14.08
N MET A 87 -9.88 5.48 13.79
CA MET A 87 -11.33 5.28 13.90
C MET A 87 -11.81 5.37 15.35
N ALA A 88 -11.04 4.91 16.34
CA ALA A 88 -11.38 5.03 17.75
C ALA A 88 -11.44 6.49 18.20
N ALA A 89 -10.50 7.32 17.73
CA ALA A 89 -10.49 8.75 18.02
C ALA A 89 -11.50 9.56 17.18
N HIS A 90 -11.80 9.13 15.96
CA HIS A 90 -12.53 9.94 14.96
C HIS A 90 -13.63 9.17 14.22
N PHE A 91 -14.35 8.28 14.91
CA PHE A 91 -15.32 7.35 14.29
C PHE A 91 -16.36 8.04 13.39
N ALA A 92 -16.75 9.26 13.71
CA ALA A 92 -17.72 10.04 12.92
C ALA A 92 -17.25 10.41 11.50
N LEU A 93 -15.94 10.38 11.22
CA LEU A 93 -15.36 10.69 9.90
C LEU A 93 -15.41 9.50 8.95
N TYR A 94 -15.63 8.30 9.47
CA TYR A 94 -15.63 7.06 8.70
C TYR A 94 -17.05 6.71 8.21
N PRO A 95 -17.17 5.98 7.09
CA PRO A 95 -18.47 5.56 6.58
C PRO A 95 -19.27 4.75 7.62
N LYS A 96 -20.59 4.72 7.48
CA LYS A 96 -21.50 4.04 8.43
C LYS A 96 -22.33 2.94 7.78
N ASN A 97 -22.00 2.56 6.55
CA ASN A 97 -22.76 1.61 5.73
C ASN A 97 -22.70 0.15 6.21
N TRP A 98 -21.92 -0.16 7.26
CA TRP A 98 -21.88 -1.47 7.93
C TRP A 98 -22.66 -1.53 9.26
N GLY A 99 -23.35 -0.45 9.65
CA GLY A 99 -24.28 -0.46 10.79
C GLY A 99 -23.66 -0.59 12.19
N LEU A 100 -22.34 -0.45 12.32
CA LEU A 100 -21.66 -0.50 13.62
C LEU A 100 -21.73 0.85 14.35
N LYS A 101 -21.86 0.80 15.68
CA LYS A 101 -21.87 1.98 16.55
C LYS A 101 -20.49 2.41 17.06
N ARG A 102 -19.48 1.56 16.85
CA ARG A 102 -18.10 1.76 17.28
C ARG A 102 -17.15 1.04 16.31
N PRO A 103 -15.85 1.40 16.27
CA PRO A 103 -14.87 0.64 15.50
C PRO A 103 -14.74 -0.81 15.95
N ASP A 104 -14.23 -1.65 15.05
CA ASP A 104 -13.97 -3.06 15.26
C ASP A 104 -12.61 -3.45 14.66
N SER A 105 -11.62 -3.64 15.54
CA SER A 105 -10.24 -3.96 15.18
C SER A 105 -10.08 -5.24 14.35
N ASN A 106 -11.08 -6.12 14.33
CA ASN A 106 -11.05 -7.34 13.52
C ASN A 106 -11.26 -7.08 12.02
N ILE A 107 -11.85 -5.93 11.64
CA ILE A 107 -12.35 -5.72 10.27
C ILE A 107 -12.12 -4.30 9.74
N ASP A 108 -11.83 -3.31 10.60
CA ASP A 108 -11.73 -1.90 10.20
C ASP A 108 -10.80 -1.67 9.01
N HIS A 109 -9.56 -2.16 9.10
CA HIS A 109 -8.54 -2.10 8.04
C HIS A 109 -8.84 -2.96 6.80
N ARG A 110 -9.74 -3.94 6.89
CA ARG A 110 -10.13 -4.80 5.77
C ARG A 110 -11.23 -4.17 4.90
N ARG A 111 -11.83 -3.07 5.34
CA ARG A 111 -12.85 -2.32 4.57
C ARG A 111 -12.20 -1.24 3.72
N VAL A 112 -12.26 -1.39 2.40
CA VAL A 112 -11.72 -0.39 1.46
C VAL A 112 -12.23 1.05 1.72
N PRO A 113 -13.52 1.28 2.03
CA PRO A 113 -13.96 2.65 2.35
C PRO A 113 -13.31 3.25 3.61
N ASN A 114 -12.90 2.41 4.58
CA ASN A 114 -12.12 2.90 5.73
C ASN A 114 -10.69 3.25 5.31
N LEU A 115 -10.07 2.40 4.49
CA LEU A 115 -8.74 2.66 3.96
C LEU A 115 -8.70 3.97 3.15
N GLU A 116 -9.73 4.26 2.36
CA GLU A 116 -9.84 5.53 1.62
C GLU A 116 -9.85 6.74 2.56
N VAL A 117 -10.63 6.71 3.64
CA VAL A 117 -10.65 7.80 4.62
C VAL A 117 -9.29 7.93 5.31
N PHE A 118 -8.71 6.81 5.72
CA PHE A 118 -7.40 6.78 6.36
C PHE A 118 -6.30 7.37 5.45
N PHE A 119 -6.23 6.93 4.19
CA PHE A 119 -5.23 7.44 3.24
C PHE A 119 -5.46 8.90 2.85
N LYS A 120 -6.71 9.38 2.81
CA LYS A 120 -7.00 10.82 2.66
C LYS A 120 -6.47 11.65 3.83
N ARG A 121 -6.50 11.08 5.06
CA ARG A 121 -6.10 11.77 6.28
C ARG A 121 -4.59 11.75 6.52
N PHE A 122 -3.93 10.64 6.20
CA PHE A 122 -2.52 10.41 6.59
C PHE A 122 -1.58 10.16 5.40
N GLY A 123 -2.11 9.99 4.20
CA GLY A 123 -1.34 9.87 2.96
C GLY A 123 -1.44 11.10 2.08
N THR A 124 -0.93 10.96 0.86
CA THR A 124 -1.11 11.92 -0.22
C THR A 124 -2.22 11.42 -1.13
N SER A 125 -3.27 12.21 -1.31
CA SER A 125 -4.27 11.96 -2.35
C SER A 125 -3.76 12.52 -3.67
N LEU A 126 -3.75 11.68 -4.70
CA LEU A 126 -3.28 12.00 -6.05
C LEU A 126 -4.49 12.10 -7.00
N PRO A 127 -4.35 12.80 -8.14
CA PRO A 127 -5.41 12.86 -9.13
C PRO A 127 -5.78 11.46 -9.65
N THR A 128 -7.08 11.22 -9.84
CA THR A 128 -7.59 10.05 -10.55
C THR A 128 -7.75 10.43 -12.02
N THR A 129 -6.97 9.81 -12.90
CA THR A 129 -6.93 10.17 -14.32
C THR A 129 -7.08 8.94 -15.21
N ARG A 130 -7.08 9.14 -16.54
CA ARG A 130 -6.98 8.05 -17.51
C ARG A 130 -5.58 7.97 -18.15
N HIS A 131 -4.61 8.69 -17.60
CA HIS A 131 -3.24 8.67 -18.07
C HIS A 131 -2.42 7.73 -17.21
N ALA A 132 -1.93 6.63 -17.79
CA ALA A 132 -1.23 5.59 -17.06
C ALA A 132 0.05 6.10 -16.37
N SER A 133 0.69 7.12 -16.95
CA SER A 133 1.89 7.78 -16.40
C SER A 133 1.68 8.46 -15.06
N ASP A 134 0.44 8.75 -14.68
CA ASP A 134 0.13 9.43 -13.42
C ASP A 134 0.21 8.47 -12.22
N TYR A 135 0.26 7.17 -12.47
CA TYR A 135 0.28 6.10 -11.47
C TYR A 135 1.70 5.57 -11.31
N ALA A 136 2.34 5.87 -10.17
CA ALA A 136 3.70 5.43 -9.93
C ALA A 136 3.74 4.12 -9.13
N PRO A 137 4.81 3.31 -9.25
CA PRO A 137 4.91 2.07 -8.50
C PRO A 137 4.84 2.30 -6.98
N GLY A 138 4.04 1.49 -6.30
CA GLY A 138 3.76 1.60 -4.87
C GLY A 138 2.53 2.45 -4.54
N ASP A 139 1.96 3.16 -5.51
CA ASP A 139 0.69 3.86 -5.31
C ASP A 139 -0.44 2.86 -5.06
N LEU A 140 -1.46 3.33 -4.33
CA LEU A 140 -2.69 2.60 -4.05
C LEU A 140 -3.82 3.18 -4.89
N VAL A 141 -4.55 2.31 -5.59
CA VAL A 141 -5.72 2.71 -6.37
C VAL A 141 -6.93 2.00 -5.81
N THR A 142 -7.99 2.76 -5.52
CA THR A 142 -9.28 2.18 -5.14
C THR A 142 -10.28 2.32 -6.27
N TYR A 143 -11.18 1.35 -6.33
CA TYR A 143 -12.19 1.24 -7.36
C TYR A 143 -13.58 1.07 -6.76
N ARG A 144 -14.58 1.40 -7.56
CA ARG A 144 -15.92 0.84 -7.48
C ARG A 144 -16.11 -0.08 -8.68
N LEU A 145 -16.19 -1.38 -8.41
CA LEU A 145 -16.48 -2.40 -9.41
C LEU A 145 -17.99 -2.48 -9.69
N MET A 146 -18.39 -3.43 -10.54
CA MET A 146 -19.81 -3.70 -10.81
C MET A 146 -20.61 -3.86 -9.50
N GLY A 147 -21.79 -3.23 -9.44
CA GLY A 147 -22.60 -3.20 -8.22
C GLY A 147 -22.04 -2.30 -7.11
N ASN A 148 -21.17 -1.35 -7.46
CA ASN A 148 -20.53 -0.42 -6.51
C ASN A 148 -19.67 -1.12 -5.44
N LEU A 149 -19.12 -2.30 -5.76
CA LEU A 149 -18.30 -3.06 -4.84
C LEU A 149 -16.94 -2.38 -4.64
N PRO A 150 -16.57 -1.97 -3.41
CA PRO A 150 -15.27 -1.34 -3.14
C PRO A 150 -14.11 -2.31 -3.35
N HIS A 151 -13.05 -1.83 -3.99
CA HIS A 151 -11.86 -2.63 -4.28
C HIS A 151 -10.58 -1.79 -4.17
N ILE A 152 -9.44 -2.42 -3.89
CA ILE A 152 -8.14 -1.76 -3.80
C ILE A 152 -7.06 -2.59 -4.50
N ALA A 153 -6.11 -1.92 -5.14
CA ALA A 153 -4.94 -2.51 -5.76
C ALA A 153 -3.68 -1.68 -5.48
N ILE A 154 -2.52 -2.31 -5.65
CA ILE A 154 -1.21 -1.66 -5.60
C ILE A 154 -0.66 -1.52 -7.03
N VAL A 155 -0.13 -0.36 -7.38
CA VAL A 155 0.57 -0.14 -8.65
C VAL A 155 1.93 -0.84 -8.62
N SER A 156 2.17 -1.71 -9.59
CA SER A 156 3.42 -2.45 -9.75
C SER A 156 4.52 -1.60 -10.37
N ASP A 157 5.77 -2.03 -10.21
CA ASP A 157 6.94 -1.55 -10.94
C ASP A 157 7.19 -2.30 -12.26
N GLN A 158 6.33 -3.27 -12.61
CA GLN A 158 6.31 -3.88 -13.93
C GLN A 158 5.20 -3.28 -14.80
N TYR A 159 5.39 -3.34 -16.11
CA TYR A 159 4.55 -2.69 -17.10
C TYR A 159 3.95 -3.69 -18.07
N ALA A 160 2.84 -3.31 -18.71
CA ALA A 160 2.20 -4.10 -19.74
C ALA A 160 3.14 -4.36 -20.91
N LEU A 161 3.06 -5.57 -21.48
CA LEU A 161 3.97 -6.01 -22.56
C LEU A 161 3.86 -5.14 -23.82
N LEU A 162 2.63 -4.75 -24.17
CA LEU A 162 2.32 -3.98 -25.39
C LEU A 162 2.36 -2.47 -25.17
N ASP A 163 2.27 -2.02 -23.91
CA ASP A 163 2.28 -0.61 -23.53
C ASP A 163 3.18 -0.44 -22.30
N ARG A 164 4.46 -0.16 -22.56
CA ARG A 164 5.48 0.00 -21.51
C ARG A 164 5.31 1.26 -20.66
N SER A 165 4.32 2.10 -20.97
CA SER A 165 3.94 3.24 -20.13
C SER A 165 2.86 2.89 -19.11
N ARG A 166 2.20 1.72 -19.25
CA ARG A 166 1.12 1.29 -18.38
C ARG A 166 1.60 0.33 -17.30
N PRO A 167 1.64 0.76 -16.02
CA PRO A 167 2.01 -0.14 -14.96
C PRO A 167 0.93 -1.21 -14.76
N LEU A 168 1.37 -2.42 -14.44
CA LEU A 168 0.50 -3.48 -13.97
C LEU A 168 -0.01 -3.13 -12.56
N ILE A 169 -1.06 -3.80 -12.10
CA ILE A 169 -1.52 -3.72 -10.72
C ILE A 169 -1.45 -5.08 -10.03
N ILE A 170 -1.22 -5.06 -8.73
CA ILE A 170 -1.23 -6.22 -7.85
C ILE A 170 -2.51 -6.17 -7.01
N GLN A 171 -3.35 -7.19 -7.12
CA GLN A 171 -4.66 -7.22 -6.49
C GLN A 171 -5.17 -8.64 -6.27
N ASN A 172 -6.18 -8.81 -5.42
CA ASN A 172 -6.97 -10.04 -5.31
C ASN A 172 -8.45 -9.69 -5.54
N ILE A 173 -8.96 -9.97 -6.73
CA ILE A 173 -10.34 -9.64 -7.15
C ILE A 173 -11.25 -10.88 -7.23
N GLY A 174 -10.91 -11.97 -6.52
CA GLY A 174 -11.76 -13.17 -6.42
C GLY A 174 -11.06 -14.49 -6.72
N TRP A 175 -9.96 -14.46 -7.46
CA TRP A 175 -9.23 -15.66 -7.93
C TRP A 175 -7.82 -15.75 -7.36
N GLY A 176 -7.64 -15.28 -6.12
CA GLY A 176 -6.35 -15.13 -5.46
C GLY A 176 -5.59 -13.87 -5.91
N PRO A 177 -4.48 -13.53 -5.23
CA PRO A 177 -3.60 -12.44 -5.61
C PRO A 177 -3.00 -12.66 -6.99
N LYS A 178 -3.06 -11.63 -7.83
CA LYS A 178 -2.52 -11.61 -9.18
C LYS A 178 -1.84 -10.29 -9.43
N GLN A 179 -0.85 -10.34 -10.33
CA GLN A 179 -0.30 -9.17 -10.96
C GLN A 179 -0.75 -9.15 -12.43
N GLU A 180 -1.48 -8.11 -12.83
CA GLU A 180 -2.19 -8.11 -14.11
C GLU A 180 -2.35 -6.71 -14.69
N ASP A 181 -2.60 -6.66 -16.00
CA ASP A 181 -2.81 -5.44 -16.77
C ASP A 181 -4.25 -4.94 -16.62
N SER A 182 -4.57 -4.53 -15.39
CA SER A 182 -5.93 -4.20 -14.96
C SER A 182 -6.01 -2.80 -14.34
N LEU A 183 -5.07 -1.88 -14.62
CA LEU A 183 -5.11 -0.52 -14.06
C LEU A 183 -6.43 0.20 -14.37
N PHE A 184 -6.92 0.04 -15.61
CA PHE A 184 -8.18 0.58 -16.09
C PHE A 184 -9.20 -0.55 -16.37
N ILE A 185 -9.71 -1.15 -15.30
CA ILE A 185 -10.71 -2.23 -15.37
C ILE A 185 -11.97 -1.74 -16.11
N MET A 186 -12.38 -2.46 -17.14
CA MET A 186 -13.61 -2.15 -17.88
C MET A 186 -14.83 -2.18 -16.95
N GLY A 187 -15.61 -1.10 -16.97
CA GLY A 187 -16.83 -0.98 -16.14
C GLY A 187 -16.56 -0.65 -14.67
N ALA A 188 -15.29 -0.47 -14.26
CA ALA A 188 -14.96 0.04 -12.94
C ALA A 188 -14.67 1.55 -12.96
N GLU A 189 -15.03 2.23 -11.88
CA GLU A 189 -14.65 3.62 -11.62
C GLU A 189 -13.44 3.66 -10.67
N ILE A 190 -12.42 4.46 -11.00
CA ILE A 190 -11.35 4.76 -10.04
C ILE A 190 -11.91 5.75 -9.01
N SER A 191 -12.13 5.27 -7.79
CA SER A 191 -12.68 6.06 -6.68
C SER A 191 -11.63 6.77 -5.84
N GLY A 192 -10.37 6.39 -5.98
CA GLY A 192 -9.27 7.00 -5.22
C GLY A 192 -7.90 6.59 -5.73
N HIS A 193 -6.93 7.47 -5.52
CA HIS A 193 -5.53 7.27 -5.86
C HIS A 193 -4.68 7.89 -4.75
N PHE A 194 -3.82 7.10 -4.11
CA PHE A 194 -3.15 7.47 -2.88
C PHE A 194 -1.69 7.01 -2.85
N ARG A 195 -0.87 7.76 -2.13
CA ARG A 195 0.46 7.32 -1.69
C ARG A 195 0.56 7.41 -0.18
N TYR A 196 1.01 6.35 0.47
CA TYR A 196 1.14 6.32 1.93
C TYR A 196 2.36 5.53 2.38
N GLY A 197 3.21 6.17 3.19
CA GLY A 197 4.31 5.51 3.89
C GLY A 197 5.48 5.05 3.03
N LEU A 198 5.55 5.46 1.76
CA LEU A 198 6.60 5.16 0.78
C LEU A 198 7.42 6.40 0.42
#